data_AF-A0A7L4GMT4-F1
#
_entry.id   AF-A0A7L4GMT4-F1
#
_cell.length_a   1.000
_cell.length_b   1.000
_cell.length_c   1.000
_cell.angle_alpha   90.00
_cell.angle_beta   90.00
_cell.angle_gamma   90.00
#
_symmetry.space_group_name_H-M   'P 1'
#
loop_
_entity.id
_entity.type
_entity.pdbx_description
1 polymer ?
#
loop_
_entity_poly.entity_id
_entity_poly.type
_entity_poly.pdbx_seq_one_letter_code
_entity_poly.pdbx_strand_id
1 'polypeptide(L)'
;TERFWTEDVSTGIHYQINSESALTWHQARKSCLQQNAELLSITEIHEQAYIGELTKNFSFAFWIGLNTLNFNSGWQWAGGSPFRYLNWAPEILNIMERLTEPAHHSSTVYEKLHWATSRKGGRSGFVCPLFSSYKITLKNYALILEELRPIKCTDGWWPYAGHCYSIQREHKTWKDALTSCKKQDGDLASFHNIAEHSFLVSQLGYKPTEELWLGLNDLKVHFYFEWSDRTPVTFTKWQRRHPTYTNGLEDCVVVKGQDGYWANDVCDKQLGYICKKKPSSQSSEKETTKDPGCQKGWKRYGFHCYLVGSALLTFSEASKACEQSKAYLATVESRNEQAFLISLMGLRSEKYFWIGLSNTEERGSFRWTSGETLLFTHWNRAMPGK
;
A
#
# COMPACT_ATOMS: atom_id res chain seq x y z
N THR A 1 5.08 -6.26 34.09
CA THR A 1 4.94 -6.45 32.62
C THR A 1 6.04 -5.75 31.82
N GLU A 2 6.74 -4.76 32.40
CA GLU A 2 7.88 -4.02 31.78
C GLU A 2 9.21 -4.79 31.67
N ARG A 3 9.35 -5.99 32.24
CA ARG A 3 10.66 -6.67 32.36
C ARG A 3 11.26 -7.20 31.05
N PHE A 4 10.47 -7.31 29.98
CA PHE A 4 10.87 -7.96 28.72
C PHE A 4 10.89 -7.02 27.50
N TRP A 5 10.64 -5.73 27.71
CA TRP A 5 10.57 -4.73 26.65
C TRP A 5 11.59 -3.63 26.91
N THR A 6 12.32 -3.25 25.88
CA THR A 6 13.26 -2.12 25.92
C THR A 6 12.66 -0.96 25.14
N GLU A 7 12.42 0.16 25.80
CA GLU A 7 11.89 1.37 25.16
C GLU A 7 13.02 2.16 24.48
N ASP A 8 12.81 2.53 23.22
CA ASP A 8 13.52 3.65 22.62
C ASP A 8 12.86 4.96 23.05
N VAL A 9 13.51 5.68 23.96
CA VAL A 9 13.01 6.93 24.55
C VAL A 9 12.76 8.02 23.49
N SER A 10 13.45 7.97 22.35
CA SER A 10 13.33 9.00 21.30
C SER A 10 12.04 8.85 20.47
N THR A 11 11.57 7.62 20.27
CA THR A 11 10.37 7.31 19.49
C THR A 11 9.18 6.84 20.32
N GLY A 12 9.43 6.37 21.55
CA GLY A 12 8.45 5.70 22.43
C GLY A 12 8.10 4.28 21.98
N ILE A 13 8.85 3.70 21.03
CA ILE A 13 8.64 2.32 20.57
C ILE A 13 9.30 1.37 21.55
N HIS A 14 8.57 0.32 21.92
CA HIS A 14 9.06 -0.73 22.80
C HIS A 14 9.48 -1.95 21.96
N TYR A 15 10.64 -2.54 22.25
CA TYR A 15 11.16 -3.69 21.52
C TYR A 15 11.35 -4.89 22.44
N GLN A 16 10.86 -6.06 22.02
CA GLN A 16 11.11 -7.35 22.67
C GLN A 16 12.04 -8.19 21.80
N ILE A 17 13.21 -8.55 22.34
CA ILE A 17 14.21 -9.39 21.67
C ILE A 17 14.11 -10.82 22.20
N ASN A 18 13.60 -11.73 21.38
CA ASN A 18 13.40 -13.13 21.74
C ASN A 18 14.62 -13.97 21.31
N SER A 19 15.76 -13.75 21.96
CA SER A 19 17.05 -14.37 21.61
C SER A 19 17.17 -15.85 21.98
N GLU A 20 16.45 -16.31 23.00
CA GLU A 20 16.48 -17.71 23.46
C GLU A 20 15.48 -18.61 22.69
N SER A 21 14.72 -18.03 21.76
CA SER A 21 13.75 -18.75 20.94
C SER A 21 14.36 -19.26 19.64
N ALA A 22 13.84 -20.39 19.15
CA ALA A 22 14.20 -20.94 17.84
C ALA A 22 12.92 -21.29 17.06
N LEU A 23 12.29 -20.28 16.45
CA LEU A 23 11.01 -20.41 15.74
C LEU A 23 11.18 -20.21 14.23
N THR A 24 10.28 -20.81 13.45
CA THR A 24 10.13 -20.43 12.02
C THR A 24 9.55 -19.03 11.90
N TRP A 25 9.76 -18.35 10.77
CA TRP A 25 9.23 -16.99 10.54
C TRP A 25 7.72 -16.88 10.81
N HIS A 26 6.92 -17.85 10.35
CA HIS A 26 5.48 -17.84 10.58
C HIS A 26 5.11 -18.01 12.06
N GLN A 27 5.85 -18.83 12.80
CA GLN A 27 5.65 -19.02 14.25
C GLN A 27 6.08 -17.77 15.03
N ALA A 28 7.23 -17.18 14.69
CA ALA A 28 7.71 -15.92 15.25
C ALA A 28 6.70 -14.79 15.04
N ARG A 29 6.16 -14.65 13.81
CA ARG A 29 5.09 -13.71 13.52
C ARG A 29 3.86 -13.92 14.39
N LYS A 30 3.39 -15.16 14.48
CA LYS A 30 2.24 -15.50 15.32
C LYS A 30 2.50 -15.16 16.80
N SER A 31 3.72 -15.34 17.29
CA SER A 31 4.14 -14.96 18.64
C SER A 31 4.05 -13.45 18.88
N CYS A 32 4.52 -12.61 17.95
CA CYS A 32 4.36 -11.15 18.07
C CYS A 32 2.88 -10.74 18.01
N LEU A 33 2.10 -11.30 17.08
CA LEU A 33 0.67 -11.00 16.93
C LEU A 33 -0.14 -11.32 18.20
N GLN A 34 0.20 -12.38 18.92
CA GLN A 34 -0.45 -12.74 20.19
C GLN A 34 -0.20 -11.73 21.32
N GLN A 35 0.79 -10.85 21.15
CA GLN A 35 1.15 -9.79 22.11
C GLN A 35 0.70 -8.40 21.64
N ASN A 36 -0.24 -8.33 20.67
CA ASN A 36 -0.65 -7.08 20.00
C ASN A 36 0.52 -6.33 19.33
N ALA A 37 1.56 -7.07 18.95
CA ALA A 37 2.71 -6.57 18.21
C ALA A 37 2.75 -7.18 16.80
N GLU A 38 3.75 -6.86 16.01
CA GLU A 38 4.05 -7.50 14.74
C GLU A 38 5.56 -7.81 14.68
N LEU A 39 6.03 -8.58 13.70
CA LEU A 39 7.48 -8.68 13.45
C LEU A 39 8.08 -7.33 13.08
N LEU A 40 9.31 -7.09 13.53
CA LEU A 40 10.05 -5.85 13.32
C LEU A 40 9.99 -5.36 11.87
N SER A 41 9.56 -4.12 11.69
CA SER A 41 9.77 -3.34 10.47
C SER A 41 10.76 -2.24 10.75
N ILE A 42 11.74 -2.05 9.87
CA ILE A 42 12.70 -0.95 9.99
C ILE A 42 12.42 0.02 8.85
N THR A 43 11.88 1.20 9.17
CA THR A 43 11.51 2.21 8.16
C THR A 43 12.36 3.47 8.20
N GLU A 44 13.16 3.64 9.24
CA GLU A 44 13.98 4.82 9.48
C GLU A 44 15.44 4.44 9.81
N ILE A 45 16.39 5.28 9.39
CA ILE A 45 17.83 5.06 9.60
C ILE A 45 18.16 5.01 11.10
N HIS A 46 17.51 5.86 11.90
CA HIS A 46 17.65 5.87 13.35
C HIS A 46 17.21 4.53 13.98
N GLU A 47 16.09 3.95 13.52
CA GLU A 47 15.59 2.66 14.03
C GLU A 47 16.57 1.53 13.71
N GLN A 48 17.16 1.54 12.51
CA GLN A 48 18.22 0.62 12.13
C GLN A 48 19.43 0.69 13.09
N ALA A 49 19.88 1.89 13.43
CA ALA A 49 20.99 2.08 14.37
C ALA A 49 20.64 1.58 15.78
N TYR A 50 19.43 1.88 16.26
CA TYR A 50 18.97 1.46 17.58
C TYR A 50 18.86 -0.07 17.69
N ILE A 51 18.25 -0.74 16.71
CA ILE A 51 18.19 -2.20 16.64
C ILE A 51 19.60 -2.79 16.56
N GLY A 52 20.52 -2.14 15.87
CA GLY A 52 21.94 -2.49 15.85
C GLY A 52 22.56 -2.53 17.24
N GLU A 53 22.37 -1.47 18.03
CA GLU A 53 22.87 -1.42 19.41
C GLU A 53 22.24 -2.49 20.31
N LEU A 54 20.94 -2.73 20.16
CA LEU A 54 20.22 -3.76 20.90
C LEU A 54 20.67 -5.19 20.58
N THR A 55 21.13 -5.42 19.34
CA THR A 55 21.50 -6.76 18.85
C THR A 55 23.00 -7.01 18.77
N LYS A 56 23.85 -6.02 19.12
CA LYS A 56 25.32 -6.06 18.91
C LYS A 56 26.04 -7.23 19.58
N ASN A 57 25.52 -7.71 20.71
CA ASN A 57 26.15 -8.78 21.49
C ASN A 57 25.75 -10.18 21.03
N PHE A 58 24.85 -10.31 20.04
CA PHE A 58 24.41 -11.60 19.53
C PHE A 58 25.19 -11.97 18.27
N SER A 59 25.69 -13.20 18.23
CA SER A 59 26.42 -13.75 17.09
C SER A 59 25.53 -14.37 16.01
N PHE A 60 24.22 -14.44 16.26
CA PHE A 60 23.23 -15.03 15.36
C PHE A 60 22.22 -14.00 14.88
N ALA A 61 21.63 -14.28 13.72
CA ALA A 61 20.65 -13.40 13.08
C ALA A 61 19.26 -13.53 13.72
N PHE A 62 18.43 -12.48 13.62
CA PHE A 62 17.05 -12.45 14.13
C PHE A 62 16.04 -12.31 12.99
N TRP A 63 14.87 -12.97 13.11
CA TRP A 63 13.76 -12.73 12.20
C TRP A 63 13.22 -11.31 12.30
N ILE A 64 13.00 -10.71 11.12
CA ILE A 64 12.29 -9.44 10.93
C ILE A 64 11.09 -9.63 9.99
N GLY A 65 10.21 -8.64 9.89
CA GLY A 65 8.95 -8.72 9.16
C GLY A 65 9.07 -8.65 7.63
N LEU A 66 10.26 -8.38 7.08
CA LEU A 66 10.47 -8.21 5.65
C LEU A 66 10.35 -9.55 4.92
N ASN A 67 9.57 -9.58 3.85
CA ASN A 67 9.28 -10.80 3.11
C ASN A 67 8.83 -10.56 1.66
N THR A 68 8.84 -11.64 0.88
CA THR A 68 8.27 -11.73 -0.50
C THR A 68 7.20 -12.84 -0.59
N LEU A 69 6.44 -13.05 0.48
CA LEU A 69 5.47 -14.15 0.54
C LEU A 69 4.26 -13.96 -0.38
N ASN A 70 3.96 -12.72 -0.76
CA ASN A 70 2.93 -12.42 -1.75
C ASN A 70 3.53 -12.54 -3.16
N PHE A 71 3.05 -13.52 -3.93
CA PHE A 71 3.58 -13.81 -5.25
C PHE A 71 3.43 -12.65 -6.25
N ASN A 72 2.39 -11.83 -6.08
CA ASN A 72 2.07 -10.76 -7.02
C ASN A 72 2.88 -9.49 -6.75
N SER A 73 3.32 -9.24 -5.50
CA SER A 73 4.04 -8.03 -5.12
C SER A 73 5.54 -8.27 -4.86
N GLY A 74 6.28 -7.18 -4.69
CA GLY A 74 7.67 -7.17 -4.27
C GLY A 74 7.84 -7.30 -2.76
N TRP A 75 8.97 -6.77 -2.29
CA TRP A 75 9.32 -6.69 -0.88
C TRP A 75 8.30 -5.90 -0.07
N GLN A 76 7.88 -6.45 1.07
CA GLN A 76 6.91 -5.83 1.95
C GLN A 76 7.13 -6.23 3.42
N TRP A 77 6.77 -5.33 4.33
CA TRP A 77 6.73 -5.61 5.76
C TRP A 77 5.43 -6.31 6.15
N ALA A 78 5.51 -7.28 7.06
CA ALA A 78 4.37 -8.05 7.55
C ALA A 78 3.22 -7.19 8.11
N GLY A 79 3.54 -6.06 8.75
CA GLY A 79 2.60 -5.12 9.37
C GLY A 79 2.07 -4.01 8.48
N GLY A 80 2.42 -4.01 7.18
CA GLY A 80 1.98 -2.97 6.25
C GLY A 80 2.79 -1.67 6.31
N SER A 81 3.82 -1.58 7.16
CA SER A 81 4.80 -0.50 7.13
C SER A 81 5.39 -0.36 5.71
N PRO A 82 5.67 0.87 5.24
CA PRO A 82 6.21 1.11 3.92
C PRO A 82 7.65 0.57 3.79
N PHE A 83 7.93 -0.17 2.72
CA PHE A 83 9.29 -0.62 2.39
C PHE A 83 10.04 0.50 1.66
N ARG A 84 10.43 1.54 2.40
CA ARG A 84 11.07 2.75 1.86
C ARG A 84 12.58 2.86 2.16
N TYR A 85 13.08 2.07 3.10
CA TYR A 85 14.47 2.06 3.52
C TYR A 85 15.06 0.70 3.20
N LEU A 86 16.27 0.66 2.66
CA LEU A 86 16.98 -0.55 2.28
C LEU A 86 18.31 -0.62 3.02
N ASN A 87 18.64 -1.81 3.53
CA ASN A 87 19.93 -2.06 4.18
C ASN A 87 20.39 -3.51 4.01
N TRP A 88 20.40 -3.99 2.77
CA TRP A 88 20.80 -5.35 2.42
C TRP A 88 22.30 -5.56 2.64
N ALA A 89 22.69 -6.77 3.04
CA ALA A 89 24.09 -7.14 3.13
C ALA A 89 24.76 -7.09 1.73
N PRO A 90 26.02 -6.64 1.61
CA PRO A 90 26.71 -6.52 0.31
C PRO A 90 26.72 -7.82 -0.52
N GLU A 91 26.86 -8.97 0.15
CA GLU A 91 26.83 -10.28 -0.48
C GLU A 91 25.47 -10.59 -1.13
N ILE A 92 24.38 -10.11 -0.53
CA ILE A 92 23.02 -10.28 -1.03
C ILE A 92 22.74 -9.34 -2.19
N LEU A 93 23.28 -8.12 -2.18
CA LEU A 93 23.16 -7.18 -3.30
C LEU A 93 23.71 -7.78 -4.60
N ASN A 94 24.88 -8.44 -4.53
CA ASN A 94 25.48 -9.15 -5.66
C ASN A 94 24.65 -10.34 -6.17
N ILE A 95 23.88 -10.97 -5.28
CA ILE A 95 22.97 -12.08 -5.63
C ILE A 95 21.68 -11.53 -6.24
N MET A 96 21.12 -10.45 -5.68
CA MET A 96 19.92 -9.78 -6.21
C MET A 96 20.13 -9.26 -7.64
N GLU A 97 21.35 -8.85 -7.98
CA GLU A 97 21.75 -8.46 -9.34
C GLU A 97 21.76 -9.66 -10.33
N ARG A 98 22.05 -10.88 -9.85
CA ARG A 98 22.27 -12.08 -10.69
C ARG A 98 21.08 -13.06 -10.73
N LEU A 99 20.06 -12.89 -9.88
CA LEU A 99 18.92 -13.80 -9.82
C LEU A 99 17.93 -13.55 -10.97
N THR A 100 18.19 -14.19 -12.11
CA THR A 100 17.19 -14.46 -13.16
C THR A 100 16.19 -15.56 -12.74
N GLU A 101 16.57 -16.46 -11.82
CA GLU A 101 15.74 -17.56 -11.28
C GLU A 101 14.72 -17.10 -10.22
N PRO A 102 13.56 -17.79 -10.07
CA PRO A 102 12.47 -17.32 -9.22
C PRO A 102 12.90 -17.36 -7.75
N ALA A 103 13.19 -16.18 -7.18
CA ALA A 103 13.43 -16.01 -5.76
C ALA A 103 12.35 -16.76 -4.96
N HIS A 104 12.75 -17.89 -4.38
CA HIS A 104 11.91 -18.69 -3.51
C HIS A 104 11.47 -17.78 -2.36
N HIS A 105 10.16 -17.58 -2.20
CA HIS A 105 9.48 -16.98 -1.04
C HIS A 105 10.40 -16.87 0.19
N SER A 106 11.03 -15.70 0.35
CA SER A 106 12.13 -15.53 1.31
C SER A 106 11.65 -14.71 2.49
N SER A 107 12.05 -15.16 3.67
CA SER A 107 11.93 -14.41 4.93
C SER A 107 13.29 -13.80 5.22
N THR A 108 13.30 -12.58 5.75
CA THR A 108 14.55 -11.85 6.00
C THR A 108 14.98 -11.98 7.45
N VAL A 109 16.29 -12.10 7.66
CA VAL A 109 16.93 -12.01 8.97
C VAL A 109 17.78 -10.74 9.04
N TYR A 110 17.93 -10.23 10.25
CA TYR A 110 18.86 -9.16 10.60
C TYR A 110 20.16 -9.78 11.12
N GLU A 111 21.29 -9.52 10.47
CA GLU A 111 22.62 -10.00 10.85
C GLU A 111 23.66 -8.89 10.69
N LYS A 112 24.44 -8.61 11.74
CA LYS A 112 25.61 -7.69 11.69
C LYS A 112 25.29 -6.36 11.01
N LEU A 113 24.24 -5.69 11.47
CA LEU A 113 23.75 -4.40 10.95
C LEU A 113 23.19 -4.41 9.52
N HIS A 114 23.00 -5.57 8.91
CA HIS A 114 22.44 -5.67 7.57
C HIS A 114 21.31 -6.71 7.50
N TRP A 115 20.59 -6.70 6.39
CA TRP A 115 19.51 -7.65 6.12
C TRP A 115 19.98 -8.74 5.17
N ALA A 116 19.61 -9.99 5.47
CA ALA A 116 19.92 -11.13 4.62
C ALA A 116 18.68 -11.99 4.39
N THR A 117 18.59 -12.60 3.20
CA THR A 117 17.51 -13.53 2.88
C THR A 117 17.83 -14.90 3.47
N SER A 118 16.83 -15.55 4.08
CA SER A 118 16.97 -16.86 4.69
C SER A 118 16.21 -17.95 3.92
N ARG A 119 16.70 -19.19 4.03
CA ARG A 119 16.10 -20.36 3.41
C ARG A 119 14.79 -20.75 4.13
N LYS A 120 13.86 -21.36 3.37
CA LYS A 120 12.61 -21.88 3.92
C LYS A 120 12.88 -22.87 5.07
N GLY A 121 12.12 -22.73 6.16
CA GLY A 121 12.18 -23.64 7.30
C GLY A 121 13.28 -23.34 8.32
N GLY A 122 14.09 -22.29 8.12
CA GLY A 122 15.04 -21.81 9.13
C GLY A 122 14.36 -21.52 10.46
N ARG A 123 15.10 -21.69 11.56
CA ARG A 123 14.68 -21.33 12.92
C ARG A 123 15.67 -20.33 13.50
N SER A 124 15.16 -19.29 14.14
CA SER A 124 15.96 -18.20 14.69
C SER A 124 15.15 -17.46 15.77
N GLY A 125 15.84 -16.64 16.58
CA GLY A 125 15.20 -15.66 17.44
C GLY A 125 14.48 -14.58 16.63
N PHE A 126 13.73 -13.70 17.28
CA PHE A 126 12.92 -12.70 16.57
C PHE A 126 12.71 -11.44 17.39
N VAL A 127 12.43 -10.34 16.70
CA VAL A 127 12.17 -9.04 17.35
C VAL A 127 10.72 -8.63 17.11
N CYS A 128 10.01 -8.29 18.18
CA CYS A 128 8.67 -7.71 18.13
C CYS A 128 8.72 -6.25 18.61
N PRO A 129 8.42 -5.25 17.77
CA PRO A 129 8.10 -3.90 18.21
C PRO A 129 6.65 -3.81 18.69
N LEU A 130 6.44 -3.05 19.76
CA LEU A 130 5.15 -2.64 20.26
C LEU A 130 5.10 -1.12 20.28
N PHE A 131 4.18 -0.58 19.49
CA PHE A 131 3.92 0.85 19.47
C PHE A 131 3.05 1.19 20.68
N SER A 132 3.45 2.18 21.47
CA SER A 132 2.57 2.72 22.50
C SER A 132 1.28 3.19 21.83
N SER A 133 0.15 2.60 22.21
CA SER A 133 -1.19 2.93 21.69
C SER A 133 -1.59 4.39 21.98
N TYR A 134 -0.80 5.09 22.80
CA TYR A 134 -1.06 6.39 23.34
C TYR A 134 -0.46 7.53 22.51
N LYS A 135 -0.82 7.62 21.22
CA LYS A 135 -0.66 8.87 20.42
C LYS A 135 -1.39 8.89 19.06
N ILE A 136 -2.32 7.98 18.80
CA ILE A 136 -3.18 8.06 17.62
C ILE A 136 -4.62 8.25 18.09
N THR A 137 -4.94 9.45 18.54
CA THR A 137 -6.34 9.80 18.80
C THR A 137 -6.56 11.27 18.51
N LEU A 138 -7.64 11.55 17.78
CA LEU A 138 -8.25 12.85 17.45
C LEU A 138 -7.72 13.64 16.23
N LYS A 139 -6.45 13.56 15.81
CA LYS A 139 -6.01 14.27 14.57
C LYS A 139 -6.51 13.64 13.25
N ASN A 140 -6.80 12.35 13.23
CA ASN A 140 -7.20 11.65 11.99
C ASN A 140 -8.64 11.95 11.57
N TYR A 141 -9.57 12.20 12.50
CA TYR A 141 -10.98 12.41 12.15
C TYR A 141 -11.22 13.74 11.41
N ALA A 142 -10.50 14.80 11.79
CA ALA A 142 -10.61 16.10 11.11
C ALA A 142 -10.03 16.07 9.68
N LEU A 143 -8.91 15.37 9.49
CA LEU A 143 -8.27 15.19 8.16
C LEU A 143 -9.17 14.39 7.21
N ILE A 144 -9.78 13.29 7.70
CA ILE A 144 -10.71 12.47 6.91
C ILE A 144 -11.93 13.30 6.45
N LEU A 145 -12.46 14.19 7.30
CA LEU A 145 -13.60 15.04 6.94
C LEU A 145 -13.25 16.13 5.91
N GLU A 146 -12.00 16.59 5.87
CA GLU A 146 -11.54 17.58 4.89
C GLU A 146 -11.28 16.95 3.52
N GLU A 147 -10.72 15.73 3.48
CA GLU A 147 -10.42 14.99 2.24
C GLU A 147 -11.66 14.41 1.54
N LEU A 148 -12.79 14.29 2.25
CA LEU A 148 -14.09 13.86 1.70
C LEU A 148 -14.92 14.99 1.08
N ARG A 149 -14.45 16.25 1.15
CA ARG A 149 -15.17 17.38 0.55
C ARG A 149 -15.12 17.31 -0.98
N PRO A 150 -16.21 17.68 -1.68
CA PRO A 150 -16.15 17.86 -3.12
C PRO A 150 -15.08 18.91 -3.45
N ILE A 151 -14.22 18.59 -4.41
CA ILE A 151 -13.20 19.51 -4.90
C ILE A 151 -13.37 19.69 -6.41
N LYS A 152 -13.04 20.89 -6.89
CA LYS A 152 -13.04 21.21 -8.32
C LYS A 152 -11.59 21.29 -8.80
N CYS A 153 -11.29 20.53 -9.84
CA CYS A 153 -10.01 20.57 -10.51
C CYS A 153 -10.13 21.33 -11.85
N THR A 154 -9.01 21.87 -12.32
CA THR A 154 -8.91 22.46 -13.67
C THR A 154 -9.11 21.39 -14.74
N ASP A 155 -9.56 21.79 -15.94
CA ASP A 155 -9.75 20.85 -17.05
C ASP A 155 -8.49 20.01 -17.31
N GLY A 156 -8.68 18.72 -17.57
CA GLY A 156 -7.59 17.75 -17.70
C GLY A 156 -7.07 17.17 -16.37
N TRP A 157 -7.57 17.62 -15.23
CA TRP A 157 -7.22 17.09 -13.91
C TRP A 157 -8.38 16.36 -13.24
N TRP A 158 -8.09 15.22 -12.64
CA TRP A 158 -9.08 14.35 -12.00
C TRP A 158 -9.05 14.53 -10.48
N PRO A 159 -10.20 14.84 -9.83
CA PRO A 159 -10.28 14.99 -8.39
C PRO A 159 -10.30 13.63 -7.69
N TYR A 160 -9.52 13.50 -6.62
CA TYR A 160 -9.59 12.38 -5.69
C TYR A 160 -9.06 12.78 -4.31
N ALA A 161 -9.78 12.44 -3.24
CA ALA A 161 -9.37 12.62 -1.84
C ALA A 161 -8.68 13.99 -1.55
N GLY A 162 -9.34 15.09 -1.91
CA GLY A 162 -8.81 16.44 -1.66
C GLY A 162 -7.66 16.90 -2.59
N HIS A 163 -7.30 16.12 -3.61
CA HIS A 163 -6.22 16.43 -4.55
C HIS A 163 -6.66 16.31 -6.01
N CYS A 164 -5.92 16.97 -6.90
CA CYS A 164 -6.09 16.89 -8.34
C CYS A 164 -4.92 16.13 -8.96
N TYR A 165 -5.21 15.17 -9.84
CA TYR A 165 -4.19 14.33 -10.49
C TYR A 165 -4.26 14.46 -12.02
N SER A 166 -3.13 14.35 -12.70
CA SER A 166 -3.07 14.32 -14.16
C SER A 166 -1.94 13.44 -14.66
N ILE A 167 -2.23 12.59 -15.65
CA ILE A 167 -1.21 11.81 -16.38
C ILE A 167 -0.72 12.63 -17.57
N GLN A 168 0.58 12.87 -17.61
CA GLN A 168 1.28 13.49 -18.72
C GLN A 168 1.97 12.40 -19.55
N ARG A 169 1.54 12.24 -20.81
CA ARG A 169 2.09 11.23 -21.74
C ARG A 169 3.28 11.75 -22.55
N GLU A 170 3.71 12.99 -22.32
CA GLU A 170 4.97 13.50 -22.85
C GLU A 170 6.12 12.83 -22.11
N HIS A 171 7.11 12.30 -22.85
CA HIS A 171 8.23 11.60 -22.23
C HIS A 171 9.29 12.59 -21.74
N LYS A 172 9.66 12.48 -20.45
CA LYS A 172 10.68 13.32 -19.79
C LYS A 172 11.55 12.48 -18.86
N THR A 173 12.76 12.96 -18.57
CA THR A 173 13.52 12.49 -17.40
C THR A 173 12.74 12.76 -16.13
N TRP A 174 13.05 12.07 -15.03
CA TRP A 174 12.36 12.29 -13.77
C TRP A 174 12.48 13.76 -13.29
N LYS A 175 13.66 14.37 -13.43
CA LYS A 175 13.93 15.76 -13.04
C LYS A 175 13.16 16.77 -13.90
N ASP A 176 13.06 16.53 -15.20
CA ASP A 176 12.30 17.39 -16.11
C ASP A 176 10.79 17.22 -15.91
N ALA A 177 10.33 16.00 -15.62
CA ALA A 177 8.96 15.70 -15.25
C ALA A 177 8.56 16.43 -13.96
N LEU A 178 9.40 16.39 -12.93
CA LEU A 178 9.24 17.16 -11.69
C LEU A 178 9.11 18.66 -11.97
N THR A 179 10.01 19.21 -12.78
CA THR A 179 9.98 20.62 -13.18
C THR A 179 8.68 20.95 -13.94
N SER A 180 8.21 20.03 -14.78
CA SER A 180 6.96 20.16 -15.54
C SER A 180 5.72 20.20 -14.62
N CYS A 181 5.65 19.32 -13.61
CA CYS A 181 4.57 19.36 -12.62
C CYS A 181 4.60 20.64 -11.78
N LYS A 182 5.80 21.11 -11.39
CA LYS A 182 5.97 22.37 -10.64
C LYS A 182 5.51 23.60 -11.41
N LYS A 183 5.69 23.61 -12.74
CA LYS A 183 5.15 24.68 -13.61
C LYS A 183 3.61 24.73 -13.65
N GLN A 184 2.93 23.68 -13.18
CA GLN A 184 1.47 23.59 -13.12
C GLN A 184 0.95 23.68 -11.67
N ASP A 185 1.73 24.29 -10.78
CA ASP A 185 1.46 24.44 -9.34
C ASP A 185 1.26 23.10 -8.61
N GLY A 186 1.90 22.04 -9.10
CA GLY A 186 1.89 20.72 -8.52
C GLY A 186 3.28 20.16 -8.25
N ASP A 187 3.33 18.86 -8.01
CA ASP A 187 4.55 18.07 -7.91
C ASP A 187 4.32 16.72 -8.60
N LEU A 188 5.36 15.89 -8.73
CA LEU A 188 5.16 14.50 -9.11
C LEU A 188 4.30 13.79 -8.06
N ALA A 189 3.43 12.89 -8.51
CA ALA A 189 2.39 12.35 -7.67
C ALA A 189 2.94 11.46 -6.55
N SER A 190 2.48 11.75 -5.34
CA SER A 190 2.62 10.96 -4.12
C SER A 190 1.37 10.14 -3.82
N PHE A 191 1.57 8.93 -3.29
CA PHE A 191 0.52 7.96 -2.96
C PHE A 191 0.68 7.44 -1.52
N HIS A 192 -0.31 7.68 -0.67
CA HIS A 192 -0.22 7.49 0.79
C HIS A 192 -1.01 6.32 1.34
N ASN A 193 -1.86 5.70 0.53
CA ASN A 193 -2.70 4.58 0.92
C ASN A 193 -3.17 3.79 -0.31
N ILE A 194 -3.79 2.64 -0.03
CA ILE A 194 -4.30 1.75 -1.08
C ILE A 194 -5.44 2.37 -1.89
N ALA A 195 -6.21 3.32 -1.33
CA ALA A 195 -7.33 3.95 -2.01
C ALA A 195 -6.86 4.91 -3.11
N GLU A 196 -5.86 5.76 -2.83
CA GLU A 196 -5.21 6.60 -3.85
C GLU A 196 -4.53 5.76 -4.95
N HIS A 197 -3.84 4.67 -4.59
CA HIS A 197 -3.27 3.74 -5.57
C HIS A 197 -4.35 3.07 -6.42
N SER A 198 -5.47 2.70 -5.82
CA SER A 198 -6.58 2.09 -6.54
C SER A 198 -7.28 3.09 -7.47
N PHE A 199 -7.36 4.37 -7.10
CA PHE A 199 -7.83 5.45 -7.97
C PHE A 199 -6.94 5.61 -9.20
N LEU A 200 -5.61 5.60 -9.02
CA LEU A 200 -4.63 5.65 -10.12
C LEU A 200 -4.93 4.58 -11.19
N VAL A 201 -5.09 3.32 -10.80
CA VAL A 201 -5.22 2.21 -11.75
C VAL A 201 -6.63 2.05 -12.32
N SER A 202 -7.67 2.58 -11.66
CA SER A 202 -9.06 2.39 -12.08
C SER A 202 -9.69 3.60 -12.75
N GLN A 203 -9.35 4.82 -12.32
CA GLN A 203 -10.07 6.04 -12.69
C GLN A 203 -9.20 7.08 -13.41
N LEU A 204 -7.89 7.13 -13.14
CA LEU A 204 -7.00 8.16 -13.69
C LEU A 204 -6.66 7.98 -15.18
N GLY A 205 -7.15 6.91 -15.82
CA GLY A 205 -6.88 6.61 -17.23
C GLY A 205 -5.49 5.99 -17.47
N TYR A 206 -4.92 5.37 -16.44
CA TYR A 206 -3.71 4.54 -16.51
C TYR A 206 -3.92 3.33 -17.43
N LYS A 207 -2.92 3.02 -18.26
CA LYS A 207 -2.92 1.81 -19.09
C LYS A 207 -1.83 0.83 -18.61
N PRO A 208 -2.12 -0.48 -18.53
CA PRO A 208 -1.13 -1.50 -18.13
C PRO A 208 0.18 -1.52 -18.93
N THR A 209 0.15 -0.99 -20.17
CA THR A 209 1.30 -0.89 -21.07
C THR A 209 2.15 0.36 -20.84
N GLU A 210 1.70 1.29 -20.01
CA GLU A 210 2.41 2.54 -19.69
C GLU A 210 3.35 2.33 -18.49
N GLU A 211 4.50 2.99 -18.56
CA GLU A 211 5.40 3.23 -17.44
C GLU A 211 5.41 4.72 -17.16
N LEU A 212 5.03 5.12 -15.94
CA LEU A 212 4.87 6.54 -15.59
C LEU A 212 5.68 6.88 -14.33
N TRP A 213 6.42 7.97 -14.35
CA TRP A 213 7.14 8.48 -13.18
C TRP A 213 6.18 8.86 -12.04
N LEU A 214 6.58 8.48 -10.83
CA LEU A 214 6.03 8.91 -9.55
C LEU A 214 7.02 9.85 -8.85
N GLY A 215 6.59 10.52 -7.78
CA GLY A 215 7.49 11.40 -7.00
C GLY A 215 8.48 10.68 -6.08
N LEU A 216 8.41 9.34 -5.98
CA LEU A 216 9.24 8.57 -5.04
C LEU A 216 10.65 8.38 -5.63
N ASN A 217 11.67 8.67 -4.83
CA ASN A 217 13.08 8.67 -5.26
C ASN A 217 14.01 8.53 -4.05
N ASP A 218 15.28 8.15 -4.26
CA ASP A 218 16.32 8.11 -3.22
C ASP A 218 17.49 9.08 -3.49
N LEU A 219 17.25 10.14 -4.28
CA LEU A 219 18.29 11.07 -4.77
C LEU A 219 19.07 11.76 -3.64
N LYS A 220 18.39 12.00 -2.50
CA LYS A 220 18.99 12.74 -1.39
C LYS A 220 19.85 11.86 -0.50
N VAL A 221 19.39 10.64 -0.24
CA VAL A 221 20.06 9.64 0.59
C VAL A 221 19.82 8.29 -0.08
N HIS A 222 20.87 7.75 -0.67
CA HIS A 222 20.81 6.46 -1.34
C HIS A 222 20.23 5.39 -0.40
N PHE A 223 19.37 4.52 -0.93
CA PHE A 223 18.60 3.50 -0.19
C PHE A 223 17.51 4.01 0.74
N TYR A 224 17.23 5.31 0.76
CA TYR A 224 16.16 5.90 1.55
C TYR A 224 15.20 6.69 0.66
N PHE A 225 14.09 6.05 0.29
CA PHE A 225 13.10 6.61 -0.61
C PHE A 225 12.22 7.67 0.08
N GLU A 226 12.14 8.85 -0.52
CA GLU A 226 11.32 9.99 -0.10
C GLU A 226 10.45 10.50 -1.26
N TRP A 227 9.31 11.13 -0.93
CA TRP A 227 8.49 11.81 -1.93
C TRP A 227 9.08 13.19 -2.27
N SER A 228 9.07 13.55 -3.56
CA SER A 228 9.52 14.87 -4.06
C SER A 228 8.74 16.05 -3.47
N ASP A 229 7.47 15.85 -3.14
CA ASP A 229 6.59 16.83 -2.51
C ASP A 229 6.78 16.93 -0.98
N ARG A 230 7.71 16.15 -0.41
CA ARG A 230 8.06 16.10 1.02
C ARG A 230 6.96 15.57 1.95
N THR A 231 5.91 15.00 1.41
CA THR A 231 4.93 14.26 2.21
C THR A 231 5.56 12.96 2.75
N PRO A 232 5.12 12.45 3.90
CA PRO A 232 5.69 11.21 4.45
C PRO A 232 5.33 10.01 3.57
N VAL A 233 6.30 9.12 3.33
CA VAL A 233 6.03 7.85 2.65
C VAL A 233 5.35 6.90 3.64
N THR A 234 4.03 6.80 3.59
CA THR A 234 3.21 5.95 4.49
C THR A 234 2.76 4.66 3.82
N PHE A 235 2.99 4.54 2.51
CA PHE A 235 2.52 3.42 1.70
C PHE A 235 3.53 3.12 0.59
N THR A 236 3.73 1.84 0.29
CA THR A 236 4.54 1.37 -0.83
C THR A 236 3.89 0.16 -1.47
N LYS A 237 3.93 0.07 -2.81
CA LYS A 237 3.37 -1.07 -3.54
C LYS A 237 4.32 -1.58 -4.62
N TRP A 238 5.45 -2.11 -4.18
CA TRP A 238 6.49 -2.61 -5.08
C TRP A 238 6.02 -3.76 -5.96
N GLN A 239 6.49 -3.75 -7.21
CA GLN A 239 6.38 -4.83 -8.16
C GLN A 239 7.28 -5.98 -7.70
N ARG A 240 6.92 -7.19 -8.10
CA ARG A 240 7.72 -8.39 -7.86
C ARG A 240 9.21 -8.12 -8.20
N ARG A 241 10.10 -8.47 -7.26
CA ARG A 241 11.56 -8.26 -7.31
C ARG A 241 12.05 -6.81 -7.12
N HIS A 242 11.16 -5.83 -7.01
CA HIS A 242 11.54 -4.46 -6.71
C HIS A 242 11.42 -4.13 -5.21
N PRO A 243 12.14 -3.10 -4.74
CA PRO A 243 13.20 -2.36 -5.46
C PRO A 243 14.43 -3.24 -5.75
N THR A 244 15.04 -3.03 -6.92
CA THR A 244 16.30 -3.65 -7.36
C THR A 244 17.48 -2.74 -7.02
N TYR A 245 18.68 -3.29 -6.94
CA TYR A 245 19.89 -2.49 -6.70
C TYR A 245 20.69 -2.33 -7.99
N THR A 246 21.03 -1.09 -8.32
CA THR A 246 21.95 -0.76 -9.41
C THR A 246 23.13 0.00 -8.83
N ASN A 247 24.33 -0.57 -8.96
CA ASN A 247 25.53 -0.12 -8.25
C ASN A 247 25.83 1.38 -8.54
N GLY A 248 25.64 2.25 -7.54
CA GLY A 248 26.01 3.67 -7.59
C GLY A 248 25.14 4.58 -8.47
N LEU A 249 23.94 4.13 -8.87
CA LEU A 249 22.98 4.98 -9.57
C LEU A 249 21.86 5.42 -8.63
N GLU A 250 21.46 6.68 -8.80
CA GLU A 250 20.24 7.25 -8.23
C GLU A 250 19.01 6.53 -8.79
N ASP A 251 18.07 6.15 -7.92
CA ASP A 251 16.88 5.38 -8.26
C ASP A 251 15.62 6.26 -8.20
N CYS A 252 14.92 6.33 -9.33
CA CYS A 252 13.61 6.97 -9.45
C CYS A 252 12.52 5.93 -9.64
N VAL A 253 11.31 6.20 -9.19
CA VAL A 253 10.25 5.18 -9.16
C VAL A 253 9.19 5.43 -10.22
N VAL A 254 8.87 4.37 -10.97
CA VAL A 254 7.76 4.31 -11.92
C VAL A 254 6.61 3.49 -11.37
N VAL A 255 5.41 3.75 -11.87
CA VAL A 255 4.29 2.81 -11.86
C VAL A 255 4.21 2.08 -13.21
N LYS A 256 4.04 0.75 -13.19
CA LYS A 256 3.93 -0.08 -14.39
C LYS A 256 3.13 -1.38 -14.19
N GLY A 257 2.74 -1.99 -15.30
CA GLY A 257 2.06 -3.29 -15.34
C GLY A 257 0.58 -3.24 -14.96
N GLN A 258 -0.10 -4.39 -15.08
CA GLN A 258 -1.56 -4.50 -14.90
C GLN A 258 -2.07 -3.96 -13.56
N ASP A 259 -1.31 -4.16 -12.49
CA ASP A 259 -1.69 -3.77 -11.13
C ASP A 259 -1.19 -2.36 -10.74
N GLY A 260 -0.49 -1.67 -11.65
CA GLY A 260 0.18 -0.42 -11.35
C GLY A 260 1.14 -0.54 -10.16
N TYR A 261 1.95 -1.60 -10.12
CA TYR A 261 2.95 -1.74 -9.07
C TYR A 261 4.20 -0.90 -9.38
N TRP A 262 4.96 -0.63 -8.33
CA TRP A 262 6.07 0.32 -8.37
C TRP A 262 7.37 -0.39 -8.68
N ALA A 263 8.19 0.20 -9.51
CA ALA A 263 9.53 -0.28 -9.81
C ALA A 263 10.50 0.90 -9.77
N ASN A 264 11.68 0.71 -9.20
CA ASN A 264 12.76 1.67 -9.40
C ASN A 264 13.38 1.46 -10.78
N ASP A 265 13.82 2.57 -11.38
CA ASP A 265 14.44 2.66 -12.69
C ASP A 265 15.41 3.86 -12.72
N VAL A 266 16.27 3.91 -13.72
CA VAL A 266 17.26 4.98 -13.89
C VAL A 266 16.56 6.29 -14.22
N CYS A 267 16.83 7.33 -13.42
CA CYS A 267 16.14 8.63 -13.48
C CYS A 267 16.21 9.36 -14.84
N ASP A 268 17.23 9.08 -15.65
CA ASP A 268 17.44 9.71 -16.96
C ASP A 268 16.56 9.12 -18.08
N LYS A 269 15.81 8.05 -17.78
CA LYS A 269 14.89 7.44 -18.75
C LYS A 269 13.75 8.42 -19.09
N GLN A 270 13.43 8.49 -20.39
CA GLN A 270 12.39 9.37 -20.91
C GLN A 270 11.02 8.66 -20.85
N LEU A 271 10.19 9.00 -19.86
CA LEU A 271 8.89 8.36 -19.62
C LEU A 271 7.78 9.39 -19.42
N GLY A 272 6.53 8.96 -19.59
CA GLY A 272 5.38 9.72 -19.08
C GLY A 272 5.44 9.86 -17.55
N TYR A 273 4.61 10.72 -16.99
CA TYR A 273 4.67 11.06 -15.57
C TYR A 273 3.31 11.48 -15.02
N ILE A 274 3.14 11.39 -13.70
CA ILE A 274 1.90 11.74 -13.02
C ILE A 274 2.14 12.97 -12.15
N CYS A 275 1.34 14.01 -12.32
CA CYS A 275 1.36 15.18 -11.44
C CYS A 275 0.21 15.13 -10.43
N LYS A 276 0.46 15.63 -9.23
CA LYS A 276 -0.52 15.84 -8.15
C LYS A 276 -0.44 17.28 -7.67
N LYS A 277 -1.59 17.92 -7.43
CA LYS A 277 -1.66 19.27 -6.85
C LYS A 277 -2.87 19.46 -5.96
N LYS A 278 -2.84 20.50 -5.14
CA LYS A 278 -4.01 20.95 -4.38
C LYS A 278 -5.05 21.58 -5.32
N PRO A 279 -6.35 21.49 -5.02
CA PRO A 279 -7.39 22.11 -5.82
C PRO A 279 -7.27 23.65 -5.81
N SER A 280 -7.62 24.29 -6.92
CA SER A 280 -7.54 25.75 -7.10
C SER A 280 -8.54 26.54 -6.23
N SER A 281 -9.61 25.89 -5.76
CA SER A 281 -10.58 26.44 -4.81
C SER A 281 -11.36 25.31 -4.13
N GLN A 282 -11.64 25.43 -2.82
CA GLN A 282 -12.64 24.59 -2.16
C GLN A 282 -14.02 24.96 -2.70
N SER A 283 -14.79 24.02 -3.26
CA SER A 283 -16.16 24.34 -3.67
C SER A 283 -17.03 24.53 -2.43
N SER A 284 -17.94 25.51 -2.47
CA SER A 284 -19.02 25.61 -1.50
C SER A 284 -19.90 24.35 -1.62
N GLU A 285 -20.23 23.75 -0.49
CA GLU A 285 -21.05 22.54 -0.36
C GLU A 285 -22.28 22.54 -1.30
N LYS A 286 -22.56 21.34 -1.85
CA LYS A 286 -23.80 20.90 -2.55
C LYS A 286 -23.80 20.80 -4.08
N GLU A 287 -22.68 20.52 -4.73
CA GLU A 287 -22.74 19.84 -6.03
C GLU A 287 -22.27 18.39 -5.91
N THR A 288 -23.19 17.50 -5.55
CA THR A 288 -23.02 16.07 -5.87
C THR A 288 -22.95 15.98 -7.39
N THR A 289 -21.75 15.76 -7.91
CA THR A 289 -21.49 15.49 -9.33
C THR A 289 -22.38 14.34 -9.77
N LYS A 290 -23.36 14.65 -10.64
CA LYS A 290 -24.19 13.64 -11.29
C LYS A 290 -23.33 13.05 -12.39
N ASP A 291 -22.83 11.84 -12.19
CA ASP A 291 -22.09 11.15 -13.25
C ASP A 291 -23.05 10.88 -14.43
N PRO A 292 -22.63 11.15 -15.67
CA PRO A 292 -23.49 10.95 -16.84
C PRO A 292 -24.01 9.50 -16.91
N GLY A 293 -25.34 9.36 -16.92
CA GLY A 293 -26.02 8.07 -16.94
C GLY A 293 -26.36 7.48 -15.57
N CYS A 294 -25.90 8.07 -14.46
CA CYS A 294 -26.17 7.60 -13.11
C CYS A 294 -27.15 8.51 -12.34
N GLN A 295 -27.79 7.94 -11.32
CA GLN A 295 -28.61 8.68 -10.37
C GLN A 295 -27.72 9.58 -9.48
N LYS A 296 -28.32 10.63 -8.89
CA LYS A 296 -27.61 11.54 -7.99
C LYS A 296 -27.01 10.76 -6.80
N GLY A 297 -25.72 10.94 -6.56
CA GLY A 297 -24.99 10.25 -5.48
C GLY A 297 -24.36 8.91 -5.88
N TRP A 298 -24.69 8.38 -7.06
CA TRP A 298 -24.09 7.16 -7.60
C TRP A 298 -22.85 7.51 -8.42
N LYS A 299 -21.82 6.66 -8.31
CA LYS A 299 -20.56 6.80 -9.04
C LYS A 299 -20.47 5.81 -10.18
N ARG A 300 -20.14 6.31 -11.37
CA ARG A 300 -20.05 5.47 -12.57
C ARG A 300 -18.70 4.79 -12.67
N TYR A 301 -18.71 3.49 -12.97
CA TYR A 301 -17.53 2.76 -13.42
C TYR A 301 -17.92 1.77 -14.52
N GLY A 302 -17.28 1.89 -15.68
CA GLY A 302 -17.66 1.14 -16.88
C GLY A 302 -19.12 1.38 -17.28
N PHE A 303 -19.91 0.31 -17.28
CA PHE A 303 -21.35 0.34 -17.61
C PHE A 303 -22.26 0.34 -16.36
N HIS A 304 -21.68 0.33 -15.17
CA HIS A 304 -22.41 0.24 -13.91
C HIS A 304 -22.34 1.55 -13.11
N CYS A 305 -23.32 1.74 -12.24
CA CYS A 305 -23.37 2.80 -11.26
C CYS A 305 -23.31 2.16 -9.87
N TYR A 306 -22.48 2.69 -8.98
CA TYR A 306 -22.26 2.16 -7.63
C TYR A 306 -22.62 3.20 -6.58
N LEU A 307 -23.10 2.75 -5.43
CA LEU A 307 -23.41 3.58 -4.29
C LEU A 307 -22.89 2.91 -3.01
N VAL A 308 -22.25 3.70 -2.15
CA VAL A 308 -21.85 3.24 -0.81
C VAL A 308 -22.92 3.69 0.18
N GLY A 309 -23.63 2.72 0.75
CA GLY A 309 -24.61 2.98 1.81
C GLY A 309 -23.94 3.52 3.08
N SER A 310 -24.60 4.45 3.78
CA SER A 310 -24.11 5.02 5.04
C SER A 310 -24.65 4.32 6.29
N ALA A 311 -25.71 3.51 6.15
CA ALA A 311 -26.32 2.79 7.26
C ALA A 311 -25.52 1.51 7.59
N LEU A 312 -25.33 1.24 8.88
CA LEU A 312 -24.77 -0.02 9.36
C LEU A 312 -25.88 -1.07 9.36
N LEU A 313 -25.82 -2.00 8.41
CA LEU A 313 -26.85 -3.02 8.17
C LEU A 313 -26.26 -4.43 8.22
N THR A 314 -27.09 -5.42 8.53
CA THR A 314 -26.78 -6.83 8.28
C THR A 314 -26.79 -7.13 6.78
N PHE A 315 -26.22 -8.27 6.37
CA PHE A 315 -26.21 -8.68 4.95
C PHE A 315 -27.61 -8.72 4.32
N SER A 316 -28.59 -9.30 5.03
CA SER A 316 -29.98 -9.41 4.54
C SER A 316 -30.66 -8.05 4.40
N GLU A 317 -30.48 -7.16 5.39
CA GLU A 317 -31.00 -5.79 5.33
C GLU A 317 -30.34 -4.98 4.21
N ALA A 318 -29.03 -5.14 4.01
CA ALA A 318 -28.30 -4.47 2.94
C ALA A 318 -28.75 -4.95 1.56
N SER A 319 -28.96 -6.26 1.36
CA SER A 319 -29.53 -6.81 0.11
C SER A 319 -30.89 -6.19 -0.19
N LYS A 320 -31.79 -6.19 0.80
CA LYS A 320 -33.13 -5.59 0.66
C LYS A 320 -33.08 -4.09 0.37
N ALA A 321 -32.15 -3.35 1.00
CA ALA A 321 -31.98 -1.92 0.76
C ALA A 321 -31.48 -1.63 -0.68
N CYS A 322 -30.59 -2.47 -1.21
CA CYS A 322 -30.16 -2.39 -2.61
C CYS A 322 -31.33 -2.68 -3.57
N GLU A 323 -32.11 -3.73 -3.31
CA GLU A 323 -33.29 -4.08 -4.12
C GLU A 323 -34.34 -2.96 -4.16
N GLN A 324 -34.61 -2.33 -3.00
CA GLN A 324 -35.49 -1.16 -2.90
C GLN A 324 -35.01 0.03 -3.75
N SER A 325 -33.70 0.13 -3.97
CA SER A 325 -33.08 1.14 -4.81
C SER A 325 -32.98 0.71 -6.29
N LYS A 326 -33.64 -0.39 -6.68
CA LYS A 326 -33.54 -1.03 -8.01
C LYS A 326 -32.11 -1.41 -8.39
N ALA A 327 -31.34 -1.83 -7.39
CA ALA A 327 -29.96 -2.29 -7.52
C ALA A 327 -29.79 -3.61 -6.76
N TYR A 328 -28.55 -4.09 -6.68
CA TYR A 328 -28.17 -5.28 -5.90
C TYR A 328 -26.83 -5.00 -5.21
N LEU A 329 -26.47 -5.83 -4.23
CA LEU A 329 -25.15 -5.75 -3.60
C LEU A 329 -24.06 -5.95 -4.65
N ALA A 330 -23.05 -5.06 -4.66
CA ALA A 330 -22.06 -5.00 -5.72
C ALA A 330 -21.38 -6.35 -5.98
N THR A 331 -21.28 -6.71 -7.26
CA THR A 331 -20.43 -7.80 -7.74
C THR A 331 -19.03 -7.26 -8.05
N VAL A 332 -18.09 -8.18 -8.27
CA VAL A 332 -16.72 -7.84 -8.67
C VAL A 332 -16.29 -8.79 -9.78
N GLU A 333 -16.28 -8.30 -11.01
CA GLU A 333 -15.98 -9.05 -12.22
C GLU A 333 -14.51 -8.95 -12.62
N SER A 334 -13.84 -7.88 -12.20
CA SER A 334 -12.46 -7.61 -12.60
C SER A 334 -11.62 -6.98 -11.50
N ARG A 335 -10.31 -7.04 -11.69
CA ARG A 335 -9.35 -6.39 -10.81
C ARG A 335 -9.47 -4.85 -10.81
N ASN A 336 -9.81 -4.26 -11.96
CA ASN A 336 -9.93 -2.81 -12.05
C ASN A 336 -11.23 -2.33 -11.37
N GLU A 337 -12.30 -3.14 -11.43
CA GLU A 337 -13.51 -2.91 -10.65
C GLU A 337 -13.24 -3.05 -9.14
N GLN A 338 -12.49 -4.08 -8.72
CA GLN A 338 -12.03 -4.22 -7.33
C GLN A 338 -11.27 -2.97 -6.86
N ALA A 339 -10.37 -2.44 -7.68
CA ALA A 339 -9.64 -1.21 -7.39
C ALA A 339 -10.58 0.01 -7.35
N PHE A 340 -11.51 0.12 -8.30
CA PHE A 340 -12.52 1.17 -8.26
C PHE A 340 -13.32 1.15 -6.94
N LEU A 341 -13.82 -0.01 -6.51
CA LEU A 341 -14.54 -0.14 -5.25
C LEU A 341 -13.67 0.25 -4.05
N ILE A 342 -12.39 -0.14 -4.02
CA ILE A 342 -11.44 0.29 -2.96
C ILE A 342 -11.31 1.82 -2.94
N SER A 343 -11.15 2.44 -4.10
CA SER A 343 -11.04 3.89 -4.20
C SER A 343 -12.35 4.62 -3.86
N LEU A 344 -13.50 4.00 -4.13
CA LEU A 344 -14.83 4.53 -3.83
C LEU A 344 -15.14 4.50 -2.32
N MET A 345 -14.71 3.44 -1.63
CA MET A 345 -14.72 3.38 -0.16
C MET A 345 -13.76 4.41 0.44
N GLY A 346 -12.64 4.69 -0.24
CA GLY A 346 -11.76 5.82 0.05
C GLY A 346 -11.15 5.73 1.44
N LEU A 347 -11.24 6.83 2.19
CA LEU A 347 -10.70 7.00 3.54
C LEU A 347 -11.74 6.84 4.64
N ARG A 348 -12.85 6.17 4.33
CA ARG A 348 -13.91 5.86 5.30
C ARG A 348 -13.36 5.08 6.49
N SER A 349 -13.94 5.34 7.66
CA SER A 349 -13.51 4.74 8.93
C SER A 349 -14.09 3.34 9.16
N GLU A 350 -15.14 3.00 8.42
CA GLU A 350 -15.86 1.74 8.49
C GLU A 350 -14.92 0.59 8.08
N LYS A 351 -14.86 -0.45 8.92
CA LYS A 351 -13.90 -1.55 8.74
C LYS A 351 -14.28 -2.53 7.63
N TYR A 352 -15.56 -2.67 7.34
CA TYR A 352 -16.10 -3.67 6.42
C TYR A 352 -17.27 -3.08 5.64
N PHE A 353 -17.38 -3.51 4.39
CA PHE A 353 -18.48 -3.17 3.49
C PHE A 353 -19.02 -4.46 2.87
N TRP A 354 -20.34 -4.60 2.81
CA TRP A 354 -20.98 -5.76 2.18
C TRP A 354 -20.82 -5.71 0.66
N ILE A 355 -20.54 -6.87 0.07
CA ILE A 355 -20.61 -7.14 -1.37
C ILE A 355 -21.55 -8.34 -1.58
N GLY A 356 -21.96 -8.62 -2.82
CA GLY A 356 -22.98 -9.63 -3.12
C GLY A 356 -22.51 -11.09 -3.01
N LEU A 357 -21.24 -11.37 -2.69
CA LEU A 357 -20.73 -12.74 -2.67
C LEU A 357 -21.12 -13.44 -1.37
N SER A 358 -21.86 -14.53 -1.45
CA SER A 358 -22.33 -15.27 -0.27
C SER A 358 -22.41 -16.78 -0.52
N ASN A 359 -22.38 -17.56 0.55
CA ASN A 359 -22.60 -19.01 0.55
C ASN A 359 -23.85 -19.41 1.34
N THR A 360 -24.81 -18.48 1.46
CA THR A 360 -26.04 -18.67 2.25
C THR A 360 -27.00 -19.66 1.59
N GLU A 361 -27.01 -19.74 0.26
CA GLU A 361 -27.82 -20.70 -0.48
C GLU A 361 -27.28 -22.13 -0.36
N GLU A 362 -25.96 -22.29 -0.51
CA GLU A 362 -25.29 -23.58 -0.50
C GLU A 362 -23.97 -23.47 0.27
N ARG A 363 -23.92 -24.13 1.43
CA ARG A 363 -22.73 -24.08 2.30
C ARG A 363 -21.52 -24.65 1.57
N GLY A 364 -20.48 -23.82 1.41
CA GLY A 364 -19.24 -24.18 0.72
C GLY A 364 -19.18 -23.72 -0.74
N SER A 365 -20.28 -23.22 -1.31
CA SER A 365 -20.35 -22.67 -2.66
C SER A 365 -20.67 -21.19 -2.60
N PHE A 366 -19.77 -20.34 -3.09
CA PHE A 366 -19.96 -18.89 -3.11
C PHE A 366 -20.57 -18.44 -4.44
N ARG A 367 -21.66 -17.67 -4.36
CA ARG A 367 -22.41 -17.14 -5.51
C ARG A 367 -22.72 -15.66 -5.29
N TRP A 368 -22.83 -14.93 -6.39
CA TRP A 368 -23.29 -13.54 -6.37
C TRP A 368 -24.81 -13.52 -6.21
N THR A 369 -25.34 -12.64 -5.36
CA THR A 369 -26.79 -12.41 -5.21
C THR A 369 -27.48 -11.96 -6.49
N SER A 370 -26.73 -11.44 -7.47
CA SER A 370 -27.28 -11.07 -8.79
C SER A 370 -27.46 -12.26 -9.73
N GLY A 371 -26.89 -13.43 -9.41
CA GLY A 371 -26.85 -14.59 -10.30
C GLY A 371 -25.73 -14.58 -11.34
N GLU A 372 -24.88 -13.54 -11.35
CA GLU A 372 -23.70 -13.47 -12.22
C GLU A 372 -22.68 -14.58 -11.94
N THR A 373 -21.89 -14.92 -12.96
CA THR A 373 -20.84 -15.94 -12.85
C THR A 373 -19.65 -15.40 -12.04
N LEU A 374 -19.14 -16.21 -11.11
CA LEU A 374 -17.94 -15.87 -10.33
C LEU A 374 -16.66 -16.03 -11.17
N LEU A 375 -16.24 -14.96 -11.86
CA LEU A 375 -15.04 -14.93 -12.71
C LEU A 375 -13.78 -14.39 -12.00
N PHE A 376 -13.96 -13.64 -10.92
CA PHE A 376 -12.89 -12.98 -10.19
C PHE A 376 -13.04 -13.19 -8.69
N THR A 377 -11.91 -13.34 -8.00
CA THR A 377 -11.87 -13.41 -6.54
C THR A 377 -10.70 -12.59 -6.00
N HIS A 378 -10.91 -11.96 -4.84
CA HIS A 378 -9.90 -11.18 -4.13
C HIS A 378 -9.96 -11.49 -2.63
N TRP A 379 -9.78 -12.77 -2.31
CA TRP A 379 -9.85 -13.27 -0.94
C TRP A 379 -8.73 -12.72 -0.07
N ASN A 380 -9.06 -12.45 1.20
CA ASN A 380 -8.06 -12.17 2.21
C ASN A 380 -7.28 -13.45 2.57
N ARG A 381 -6.16 -13.31 3.28
CA ARG A 381 -5.38 -14.44 3.77
C ARG A 381 -6.24 -15.38 4.61
N ALA A 382 -6.16 -16.67 4.30
CA ALA A 382 -6.94 -17.75 4.95
C ALA A 382 -8.47 -17.67 4.75
N MET A 383 -8.95 -16.89 3.78
CA MET A 383 -10.34 -16.89 3.32
C MET A 383 -10.50 -17.72 2.03
N PRO A 384 -11.67 -18.29 1.74
CA PRO A 384 -12.89 -18.30 2.56
C PRO A 384 -12.86 -19.28 3.75
N GLY A 385 -11.76 -20.02 3.93
CA GLY A 385 -11.64 -21.12 4.89
C GLY A 385 -11.82 -22.49 4.20
N LYS A 386 -11.79 -23.55 5.01
CA LYS A 386 -12.18 -24.91 4.57
C LYS A 386 -13.62 -25.18 4.95
#